data_AF-A0A351G2Q4-F1
#
_entry.id   AF-A0A351G2Q4-F1
#
_cell.length_a   1.000
_cell.length_b   1.000
_cell.length_c   1.000
_cell.angle_alpha   90.00
_cell.angle_beta   90.00
_cell.angle_gamma   90.00
#
_symmetry.space_group_name_H-M   'P 1'
#
loop_
_entity.id
_entity.type
_entity.pdbx_description
1 polymer ?
#
loop_
_entity_poly.entity_id
_entity_poly.type
_entity_poly.pdbx_seq_one_letter_code
_entity_poly.pdbx_strand_id
1 'polypeptide(L)'
;MEQIPASQETQTAGNTAMILEIVFGLFGQLGIGHVYTGRLGLGIGLLLGWWIYIAVATTITTATVGFAGCIFVPIGIIVPIISGLQAKKHMLEKGGDGDWGKVAIVGIGGCLTFIILSAIVIFVIFGGLAAFWSSFNY
;
A
#
# COMPACT_ATOMS: atom_id res chain seq x y z
N MET A 1 15.46 -23.50 -21.04
CA MET A 1 15.97 -22.74 -19.88
C MET A 1 16.00 -23.72 -18.72
N GLU A 2 17.19 -24.20 -18.36
CA GLU A 2 17.36 -25.07 -17.19
C GLU A 2 17.04 -24.23 -15.95
N GLN A 3 15.93 -24.53 -15.26
CA GLN A 3 15.64 -23.89 -13.98
C GLN A 3 16.61 -24.48 -12.95
N ILE A 4 17.70 -23.77 -12.66
CA ILE A 4 18.45 -24.04 -11.43
C ILE A 4 17.43 -23.84 -10.29
N PRO A 5 17.14 -24.86 -9.47
CA PRO A 5 16.16 -24.73 -8.42
C PRO A 5 16.54 -23.55 -7.54
N ALA A 6 15.61 -22.62 -7.34
CA ALA A 6 15.84 -21.44 -6.53
C ALA A 6 16.44 -21.88 -5.19
N SER A 7 17.62 -21.34 -4.86
CA SER A 7 18.28 -21.63 -3.59
C SER A 7 17.29 -21.41 -2.45
N GLN A 8 17.44 -22.16 -1.36
CA GLN A 8 16.56 -22.02 -0.20
C GLN A 8 16.47 -20.56 0.26
N GLU A 9 17.58 -19.82 0.21
CA GLU A 9 17.66 -18.39 0.51
C GLU A 9 16.76 -17.54 -0.40
N THR A 10 16.77 -17.80 -1.71
CA THR A 10 15.92 -17.08 -2.68
C THR A 10 14.43 -17.33 -2.41
N GLN A 11 14.07 -18.57 -2.04
CA GLN A 11 12.69 -18.89 -1.68
C GLN A 11 12.24 -18.15 -0.43
N THR A 12 13.10 -18.08 0.59
CA THR A 12 12.85 -17.33 1.82
C THR A 12 12.70 -15.84 1.52
N ALA A 13 13.61 -15.24 0.75
CA ALA A 13 13.52 -13.83 0.36
C ALA A 13 12.24 -13.55 -0.45
N GLY A 14 11.85 -14.44 -1.37
CA GLY A 14 10.58 -14.32 -2.10
C GLY A 14 9.35 -14.38 -1.19
N ASN A 15 9.35 -15.24 -0.17
CA ASN A 15 8.28 -15.27 0.84
C ASN A 15 8.25 -14.00 1.69
N THR A 16 9.42 -13.49 2.10
CA THR A 16 9.53 -12.22 2.82
C THR A 16 8.95 -11.07 1.99
N ALA A 17 9.31 -10.97 0.71
CA ALA A 17 8.76 -9.96 -0.20
C ALA A 17 7.23 -10.01 -0.28
N MET A 18 6.67 -11.22 -0.38
CA MET A 18 5.21 -11.44 -0.41
C MET A 18 4.54 -10.99 0.87
N ILE A 19 5.08 -11.40 2.02
CA ILE A 19 4.52 -11.08 3.34
C ILE A 19 4.58 -9.56 3.57
N LEU A 20 5.72 -8.93 3.24
CA LEU A 20 5.86 -7.48 3.32
C LEU A 20 4.78 -6.78 2.50
N GLU A 21 4.59 -7.17 1.23
CA GLU A 21 3.57 -6.56 0.38
C GLU A 21 2.15 -6.72 0.93
N ILE A 22 1.80 -7.91 1.42
CA ILE A 22 0.45 -8.20 1.92
C ILE A 22 0.17 -7.46 3.22
N VAL A 23 1.05 -7.61 4.21
CA VAL A 23 0.85 -7.02 5.54
C VAL A 23 0.83 -5.50 5.43
N PHE A 24 1.86 -4.90 4.82
CA PHE A 24 1.90 -3.45 4.67
C PHE A 24 0.82 -2.94 3.72
N GLY A 25 0.48 -3.68 2.66
CA GLY A 25 -0.63 -3.35 1.76
C GLY A 25 -1.97 -3.21 2.49
N LEU A 26 -2.28 -4.14 3.40
CA LEU A 26 -3.49 -4.08 4.23
C LEU A 26 -3.50 -2.90 5.21
N PHE A 27 -2.32 -2.43 5.64
CA PHE A 27 -2.15 -1.23 6.47
C PHE A 27 -1.99 0.06 5.66
N GLY A 28 -2.24 0.04 4.36
CA GLY A 28 -2.20 1.24 3.52
C GLY A 28 -0.83 1.55 2.89
N GLN A 29 0.11 0.61 2.93
CA GLN A 29 1.45 0.73 2.37
C GLN A 29 1.76 -0.36 1.35
N LEU A 30 0.94 -0.42 0.30
CA LEU A 30 1.18 -1.32 -0.83
C LEU A 30 2.47 -0.89 -1.56
N GLY A 31 3.26 -1.85 -2.04
CA GLY A 31 4.51 -1.61 -2.77
C GLY A 31 5.80 -1.89 -2.00
N ILE A 32 5.76 -2.10 -0.68
CA ILE A 32 6.98 -2.38 0.11
C ILE A 32 7.66 -3.69 -0.30
N GLY A 33 6.90 -4.73 -0.61
CA GLY A 33 7.47 -5.99 -1.09
C GLY A 33 8.20 -5.79 -2.41
N HIS A 34 7.67 -4.97 -3.31
CA HIS A 34 8.35 -4.60 -4.55
C HIS A 34 9.62 -3.78 -4.33
N VAL A 35 9.63 -2.89 -3.33
CA VAL A 35 10.85 -2.17 -2.93
C VAL A 35 11.90 -3.14 -2.39
N TYR A 36 11.48 -4.11 -1.56
CA TYR A 36 12.36 -5.16 -1.04
C TYR A 36 13.02 -5.98 -2.17
N THR A 37 12.28 -6.29 -3.25
CA THR A 37 12.87 -6.96 -4.42
C THR A 37 13.75 -6.05 -5.30
N GLY A 38 14.03 -4.82 -4.87
CA GLY A 38 14.82 -3.84 -5.63
C GLY A 38 14.04 -3.08 -6.72
N ARG A 39 12.72 -3.27 -6.85
CA ARG A 39 11.88 -2.58 -7.84
C ARG A 39 11.31 -1.28 -7.28
N LEU A 40 12.21 -0.35 -6.95
CA LEU A 40 11.88 0.88 -6.23
C LEU A 40 10.82 1.72 -6.93
N GLY A 41 10.95 1.96 -8.24
CA GLY A 41 9.98 2.76 -9.00
C GLY A 41 8.57 2.17 -9.03
N LEU A 42 8.45 0.85 -9.17
CA LEU A 42 7.15 0.18 -9.17
C LEU A 42 6.56 0.12 -7.76
N GLY A 43 7.38 -0.09 -6.74
CA GLY A 43 6.95 -0.03 -5.35
C GLY A 43 6.38 1.34 -4.97
N ILE A 44 7.07 2.43 -5.32
CA ILE A 44 6.55 3.80 -5.10
C ILE A 44 5.27 4.05 -5.90
N GLY A 45 5.22 3.62 -7.17
CA GLY A 45 4.01 3.76 -7.98
C GLY A 45 2.80 3.05 -7.38
N LEU A 46 2.99 1.84 -6.86
CA LEU A 46 1.95 1.10 -6.13
C LEU A 46 1.54 1.80 -4.84
N LEU A 47 2.50 2.36 -4.08
CA LEU A 47 2.22 3.10 -2.85
C LEU A 47 1.31 4.30 -3.10
N LEU A 48 1.67 5.14 -4.08
CA LEU A 48 0.88 6.32 -4.45
C LEU A 48 -0.48 5.94 -5.02
N GLY A 49 -0.51 4.93 -5.91
CA GLY A 49 -1.77 4.41 -6.47
C GLY A 49 -2.70 3.85 -5.38
N TRP A 50 -2.13 3.21 -4.37
CA TRP A 50 -2.89 2.66 -3.25
C TRP A 50 -3.48 3.73 -2.35
N TRP A 51 -2.76 4.82 -2.09
CA TRP A 51 -3.32 5.96 -1.35
C TRP A 51 -4.47 6.63 -2.08
N ILE A 52 -4.35 6.81 -3.39
CA ILE A 52 -5.44 7.32 -4.24
C ILE A 52 -6.64 6.38 -4.14
N TYR A 53 -6.42 5.07 -4.27
CA TYR A 53 -7.47 4.07 -4.13
C TYR A 53 -8.15 4.15 -2.75
N ILE A 54 -7.39 4.21 -1.66
CA ILE A 54 -7.96 4.32 -0.29
C ILE A 54 -8.77 5.62 -0.15
N ALA A 55 -8.27 6.74 -0.66
CA ALA A 55 -8.96 8.03 -0.57
C ALA A 55 -10.31 7.99 -1.32
N VAL A 56 -10.31 7.46 -2.55
CA VAL A 56 -11.52 7.30 -3.38
C VAL A 56 -12.48 6.30 -2.75
N ALA A 57 -11.99 5.13 -2.36
CA ALA A 57 -12.80 4.07 -1.74
C ALA A 57 -13.46 4.56 -0.45
N THR A 58 -12.71 5.27 0.40
CA THR A 58 -13.23 5.84 1.64
C THR A 58 -14.28 6.91 1.34
N THR A 59 -13.99 7.87 0.46
CA THR A 59 -14.92 8.95 0.09
C THR A 59 -16.24 8.41 -0.44
N ILE A 60 -16.20 7.48 -1.39
CA ILE A 60 -17.41 6.89 -1.98
C ILE A 60 -18.16 6.02 -0.97
N THR A 61 -17.44 5.23 -0.17
CA THR A 61 -18.05 4.40 0.88
C THR A 61 -18.76 5.27 1.92
N THR A 62 -18.14 6.36 2.36
CA THR A 62 -18.77 7.32 3.29
C THR A 62 -19.97 8.02 2.65
N ALA A 63 -19.86 8.48 1.40
CA ALA A 63 -20.95 9.14 0.68
C ALA A 63 -22.16 8.23 0.45
N THR A 64 -21.94 6.91 0.34
CA THR A 64 -22.98 5.89 0.15
C THR A 64 -23.40 5.22 1.47
N VAL A 65 -23.01 5.77 2.61
CA VAL A 65 -23.33 5.24 3.96
C VAL A 65 -22.93 3.76 4.11
N GLY A 66 -21.81 3.38 3.50
CA GLY A 66 -21.22 2.04 3.60
C GLY A 66 -21.55 1.09 2.46
N PHE A 67 -22.53 1.38 1.60
CA PHE A 67 -22.96 0.43 0.56
C PHE A 67 -21.85 0.09 -0.45
N ALA A 68 -21.07 1.09 -0.87
CA ALA A 68 -19.95 0.86 -1.78
C ALA A 68 -18.80 0.05 -1.13
N GLY A 69 -18.76 -0.02 0.20
CA GLY A 69 -17.79 -0.81 0.95
C GLY A 69 -17.86 -2.30 0.61
N CYS A 70 -19.02 -2.81 0.22
CA CYS A 70 -19.20 -4.20 -0.22
C CYS A 70 -18.36 -4.55 -1.47
N ILE A 71 -18.00 -3.56 -2.29
CA ILE A 71 -17.16 -3.73 -3.48
C ILE A 71 -15.72 -3.36 -3.17
N PHE A 72 -15.50 -2.23 -2.48
CA PHE A 72 -14.15 -1.76 -2.21
C PHE A 72 -13.40 -2.66 -1.21
N VAL A 73 -14.03 -3.17 -0.15
CA VAL A 73 -13.33 -3.99 0.85
C VAL A 73 -12.75 -5.29 0.24
N PRO A 74 -13.48 -6.08 -0.56
CA PRO A 74 -12.90 -7.24 -1.23
C PRO A 74 -11.72 -6.88 -2.15
N ILE A 75 -11.83 -5.79 -2.92
CA ILE A 75 -10.72 -5.30 -3.77
C ILE A 75 -9.51 -4.93 -2.90
N GLY A 76 -9.76 -4.29 -1.76
CA GLY A 76 -8.78 -3.91 -0.75
C GLY A 76 -7.94 -5.10 -0.23
N ILE A 77 -8.52 -6.30 -0.21
CA ILE A 77 -7.87 -7.53 0.24
C ILE A 77 -7.18 -8.25 -0.93
N ILE A 78 -7.84 -8.33 -2.08
CA ILE A 78 -7.34 -9.08 -3.25
C ILE A 78 -6.10 -8.42 -3.87
N VAL A 79 -6.07 -7.08 -3.96
CA VAL A 79 -4.96 -6.36 -4.61
C VAL A 79 -3.62 -6.59 -3.90
N PRO A 80 -3.50 -6.47 -2.55
CA PRO A 80 -2.26 -6.79 -1.84
C PRO A 80 -1.79 -8.23 -2.04
N ILE A 81 -2.71 -9.19 -2.11
CA ILE A 81 -2.38 -10.61 -2.32
C ILE A 81 -1.80 -10.82 -3.71
N ILE A 82 -2.46 -10.30 -4.75
CA ILE A 82 -1.98 -10.43 -6.14
C ILE A 82 -0.63 -9.71 -6.30
N SER A 83 -0.48 -8.52 -5.71
CA SER A 83 0.77 -7.77 -5.72
C SER A 83 1.90 -8.55 -5.03
N GLY A 84 1.64 -9.16 -3.87
CA GLY A 84 2.63 -9.94 -3.13
C GLY A 84 3.11 -11.17 -3.88
N LEU A 85 2.21 -11.85 -4.59
CA LEU A 85 2.56 -12.99 -5.44
C LEU A 85 3.49 -12.56 -6.60
N GLN A 86 3.28 -11.37 -7.17
CA GLN A 86 4.17 -10.83 -8.20
C GLN A 86 5.56 -10.50 -7.66
N ALA A 87 5.64 -9.92 -6.45
CA ALA A 87 6.91 -9.66 -5.79
C ALA A 87 7.70 -10.96 -5.55
N LYS A 88 7.03 -12.01 -5.03
CA LYS A 88 7.64 -13.33 -4.85
C LYS A 88 8.16 -13.92 -6.15
N LYS A 89 7.33 -13.92 -7.20
CA LYS A 89 7.71 -14.45 -8.51
C LYS A 89 8.96 -13.74 -9.05
N HIS A 90 9.05 -12.42 -8.89
CA HIS A 90 10.21 -11.66 -9.31
C HIS A 90 11.51 -12.09 -8.61
N MET A 91 11.46 -12.36 -7.30
CA MET A 91 12.62 -12.84 -6.54
C MET A 91 13.05 -14.24 -7.01
N LEU A 92 12.09 -15.12 -7.25
CA LEU A 92 12.36 -16.48 -7.73
C LEU A 92 12.97 -16.49 -9.14
N GLU A 93 12.58 -15.56 -10.00
CA GLU A 93 13.10 -15.45 -11.37
C GLU A 93 14.50 -14.86 -11.44
N LYS A 94 14.81 -13.86 -10.58
CA LYS A 94 16.08 -13.12 -10.67
C LYS A 94 17.17 -13.60 -9.70
N GLY A 95 16.81 -14.29 -8.62
CA GLY A 95 17.74 -14.74 -7.58
C GLY A 95 18.37 -13.59 -6.81
N GLY A 96 17.88 -13.30 -5.61
CA GLY A 96 18.41 -12.23 -4.76
C GLY A 96 18.04 -12.38 -3.29
N ASP A 97 18.74 -11.64 -2.44
CA ASP A 97 18.65 -11.65 -0.96
C ASP A 97 17.75 -10.54 -0.38
N GLY A 98 17.37 -9.56 -1.21
CA GLY A 98 16.41 -8.50 -0.91
C GLY A 98 17.00 -7.37 -0.05
N ASP A 99 16.52 -6.14 -0.29
CA ASP A 99 17.14 -4.91 0.21
C ASP A 99 16.32 -4.26 1.33
N TRP A 100 16.72 -4.54 2.57
CA TRP A 100 16.12 -3.94 3.77
C TRP A 100 16.40 -2.45 3.92
N GLY A 101 17.49 -1.94 3.35
CA GLY A 101 17.82 -0.51 3.40
C GLY A 101 16.80 0.32 2.64
N LYS A 102 16.43 -0.13 1.43
CA LYS A 102 15.37 0.50 0.63
C LYS A 102 14.00 0.38 1.30
N VAL A 103 13.70 -0.77 1.92
CA VAL A 103 12.46 -0.96 2.69
C VAL A 103 12.36 0.01 3.86
N ALA A 104 13.45 0.22 4.61
CA ALA A 104 13.44 1.15 5.73
C ALA A 104 13.15 2.59 5.29
N ILE A 105 13.78 3.04 4.19
CA ILE A 105 13.56 4.40 3.65
C ILE A 105 12.10 4.57 3.21
N VAL A 106 11.56 3.62 2.44
CA VAL A 106 10.20 3.74 1.89
C VAL A 106 9.14 3.47 2.95
N GLY A 107 9.36 2.54 3.88
CA GLY A 107 8.42 2.24 4.96
C GLY A 107 8.30 3.40 5.95
N ILE A 108 9.43 3.96 6.42
CA ILE A 108 9.43 5.12 7.32
C ILE A 108 8.87 6.35 6.60
N GLY A 109 9.34 6.62 5.38
CA GLY A 109 8.87 7.75 4.57
C GLY A 109 7.38 7.67 4.25
N GLY A 110 6.90 6.47 3.92
CA GLY A 110 5.49 6.18 3.67
C GLY A 110 4.61 6.42 4.89
N CYS A 111 5.03 5.96 6.08
CA CYS A 111 4.28 6.14 7.32
C CYS A 111 4.14 7.62 7.66
N LEU A 112 5.27 8.34 7.66
CA LEU A 112 5.30 9.76 8.00
C LEU A 112 4.44 10.57 7.01
N THR A 113 4.56 10.29 5.72
CA THR A 113 3.78 10.99 4.69
C THR A 113 2.29 10.70 4.83
N PHE A 114 1.92 9.44 5.10
CA PHE A 114 0.51 9.07 5.31
C PHE A 114 -0.10 9.76 6.53
N ILE A 115 0.62 9.83 7.65
CA ILE A 115 0.17 10.54 8.86
C ILE A 115 0.00 12.03 8.58
N ILE A 116 0.96 12.67 7.90
CA ILE A 116 0.88 14.10 7.58
C ILE A 116 -0.31 14.38 6.65
N LEU A 117 -0.48 13.59 5.59
CA LEU A 117 -1.57 13.76 4.63
C LEU A 117 -2.94 13.54 5.28
N SER A 118 -3.10 12.49 6.10
CA SER A 118 -4.35 12.23 6.81
C SER A 118 -4.68 13.34 7.81
N ALA A 119 -3.69 13.87 8.54
CA ALA A 119 -3.88 15.00 9.44
C ALA A 119 -4.34 16.27 8.70
N ILE A 120 -3.74 16.58 7.54
CA ILE A 120 -4.15 17.72 6.69
C ILE A 120 -5.60 17.55 6.22
N VAL A 121 -5.95 16.36 5.71
CA VAL A 121 -7.31 16.06 5.24
C VAL A 121 -8.34 16.23 6.36
N ILE A 122 -8.06 15.69 7.54
CA ILE A 122 -8.93 15.85 8.72
C ILE A 122 -9.10 17.32 9.08
N PHE A 123 -8.00 18.09 9.12
CA PHE A 123 -8.05 19.51 9.46
C PHE A 123 -8.87 20.33 8.45
N VAL A 124 -8.73 20.04 7.16
CA VAL A 124 -9.50 20.70 6.10
C VAL A 124 -10.99 20.33 6.16
N ILE A 125 -11.32 19.06 6.37
CA ILE A 125 -12.71 18.61 6.45
C ILE A 125 -13.39 19.16 7.71
N PHE A 126 -12.79 19.00 8.89
CA PHE A 126 -13.39 19.47 10.15
C PHE A 126 -13.36 21.00 10.28
N GLY A 127 -12.29 21.66 9.83
CA GLY A 127 -12.22 23.12 9.78
C GLY A 127 -13.23 23.71 8.80
N GLY A 128 -13.39 23.10 7.62
CA GLY A 128 -14.39 23.48 6.63
C GLY A 128 -15.82 23.25 7.11
N LEU A 129 -16.08 22.13 7.78
CA LEU A 129 -17.40 21.80 8.34
C LEU A 129 -17.78 22.75 9.49
N ALA A 130 -16.82 23.12 10.35
CA ALA A 130 -17.04 24.10 11.41
C ALA A 130 -17.34 25.49 10.85
N ALA A 131 -16.59 25.93 9.83
CA ALA A 131 -16.85 27.19 9.13
C ALA A 131 -18.23 27.18 8.45
N PHE A 132 -18.58 26.08 7.77
CA PHE A 132 -19.90 25.91 7.13
C PHE A 132 -21.05 25.91 8.14
N TRP A 133 -20.92 25.21 9.27
CA TRP A 133 -21.94 25.19 10.34
C TRP A 133 -22.15 26.57 10.96
N SER A 134 -21.08 27.36 11.10
CA SER A 134 -21.19 28.73 11.61
C SER A 134 -22.03 29.63 10.69
N SER A 135 -22.00 29.40 9.36
CA SER A 135 -22.80 30.15 8.38
C SER A 135 -24.32 29.97 8.50
N PHE A 136 -24.80 28.89 9.13
CA PHE A 136 -26.23 28.61 9.32
C PHE A 136 -26.74 28.95 10.73
N ASN A 137 -25.86 29.36 11.65
CA ASN A 137 -26.23 29.76 13.02
C ASN A 137 -26.23 31.29 13.22
N TYR A 138 -26.45 32.05 12.13
CA TYR A 138 -26.74 33.49 12.17
C TYR A 138 -28.22 33.75 11.89
#